data_AF-A0A7S0J670-F1
#
_entry.id   AF-A0A7S0J670-F1
#
_cell.length_a   1.000
_cell.length_b   1.000
_cell.length_c   1.000
_cell.angle_alpha   90.00
_cell.angle_beta   90.00
_cell.angle_gamma   90.00
#
_symmetry.space_group_name_H-M   'P 1'
#
loop_
_entity.id
_entity.type
_entity.pdbx_description
1 polymer ?
#
loop_
_entity_poly.entity_id
_entity_poly.type
_entity_poly.pdbx_seq_one_letter_code
_entity_poly.pdbx_strand_id
1 'polypeptide(L)'
;THASITTGLLILRPSGDEFRRALRHLASLDYDQARYDGGDEEFWHHFYPTYNELPAAYHAHLMLQMNFSAWLQVKVMHCVSALANRGWHVPQSVKQHMKYF
;
A
#
# COMPACT_ATOMS: atom_id res chain seq x y z
N THR A 1 13.26 -0.48 -10.36
CA THR A 1 11.98 0.23 -10.30
C THR A 1 11.57 0.31 -8.84
N HIS A 2 11.49 1.52 -8.29
CA HIS A 2 11.01 1.70 -6.92
C HIS A 2 9.56 1.21 -6.86
N ALA A 3 9.26 0.25 -5.98
CA ALA A 3 7.88 -0.08 -5.69
C ALA A 3 7.26 1.16 -5.06
N SER A 4 6.19 1.69 -5.65
CA SER A 4 5.46 2.80 -5.03
C SER A 4 4.96 2.32 -3.68
N ILE A 5 5.19 3.11 -2.64
CA ILE A 5 4.65 2.85 -1.30
C ILE A 5 3.13 2.92 -1.43
N THR A 6 2.48 1.80 -1.19
CA THR A 6 1.02 1.69 -1.24
C THR A 6 0.44 1.79 0.15
N THR A 7 -0.70 2.47 0.31
CA THR A 7 -1.35 2.65 1.62
C THR A 7 -2.36 1.57 1.97
N GLY A 8 -2.46 0.52 1.14
CA GLY A 8 -3.31 -0.65 1.43
C GLY A 8 -3.01 -1.33 2.77
N LEU A 9 -1.83 -1.09 3.35
CA LEU A 9 -1.53 -1.39 4.75
C LEU A 9 -0.71 -0.27 5.37
N LEU A 10 -1.27 0.34 6.43
CA LEU A 10 -0.58 1.34 7.25
C LEU A 10 -0.75 0.99 8.73
N ILE A 11 0.35 1.01 9.48
CA ILE A 11 0.32 0.77 10.93
C ILE A 11 0.34 2.12 11.63
N LEU A 12 -0.77 2.45 12.27
CA LEU A 12 -0.94 3.70 13.02
C LEU A 12 -1.23 3.41 14.50
N ARG A 13 -0.85 4.35 15.37
CA ARG A 13 -1.31 4.39 16.75
C ARG A 13 -2.57 5.26 16.82
N PRO A 14 -3.72 4.74 17.29
CA PRO A 14 -4.93 5.55 17.43
C PRO A 14 -4.68 6.76 18.34
N SER A 15 -5.07 7.95 17.86
CA SER A 15 -4.96 9.20 18.61
C SER A 15 -5.95 10.24 18.09
N GLY A 16 -6.72 10.84 18.99
CA GLY A 16 -7.66 11.91 18.63
C GLY A 16 -6.95 13.18 18.14
N ASP A 17 -5.74 13.44 18.61
CA ASP A 17 -4.93 14.59 18.16
C ASP A 17 -4.44 14.39 16.73
N GLU A 18 -4.00 13.17 16.41
CA GLU A 18 -3.58 12.80 15.05
C GLU A 18 -4.76 12.86 14.08
N PHE A 19 -5.92 12.37 14.49
CA PHE A 19 -7.13 12.47 13.68
C PHE A 19 -7.50 13.94 13.38
N ARG A 20 -7.45 14.82 14.39
CA ARG A 20 -7.71 16.26 14.19
C ARG A 20 -6.63 16.95 13.33
N ARG A 21 -5.38 16.49 13.39
CA ARG A 21 -4.29 16.97 12.53
C ARG A 21 -4.54 16.55 11.08
N ALA A 22 -4.94 15.30 10.85
CA ALA A 22 -5.30 14.76 9.55
C ALA A 22 -6.46 15.55 8.91
N LEU A 23 -7.54 15.81 9.66
CA LEU A 23 -8.67 16.60 9.16
C LEU A 23 -8.28 18.03 8.78
N ARG A 24 -7.44 18.70 9.59
CA ARG A 24 -6.95 20.05 9.25
C ARG A 24 -6.07 20.05 8.02
N HIS A 25 -5.23 19.04 7.87
CA HIS A 25 -4.41 18.89 6.68
C HIS A 25 -5.27 18.65 5.43
N LEU A 26 -6.23 17.74 5.50
CA LEU A 26 -7.18 17.47 4.42
C LEU A 26 -7.93 18.73 3.98
N ALA A 27 -8.41 19.53 4.94
CA ALA A 27 -9.09 20.79 4.66
C ALA A 27 -8.18 21.87 4.05
N SER A 28 -6.85 21.72 4.20
CA SER A 28 -5.86 22.62 3.60
C SER A 28 -5.37 22.15 2.22
N LEU A 29 -5.69 20.93 1.81
CA LEU A 29 -5.36 20.43 0.48
C LEU A 29 -6.28 21.13 -0.53
N ASP A 30 -5.66 21.73 -1.55
CA ASP A 30 -6.39 22.28 -2.69
C ASP A 30 -6.77 21.12 -3.60
N TYR A 31 -8.08 20.91 -3.78
CA TYR A 31 -8.62 19.83 -4.62
C TYR A 31 -8.52 20.22 -6.10
N ASP A 32 -7.30 20.40 -6.58
CA ASP A 32 -6.99 20.42 -8.00
C ASP A 32 -6.72 18.97 -8.45
N GLN A 33 -7.62 18.40 -9.25
CA GLN A 33 -7.47 17.03 -9.77
C GLN A 33 -6.19 16.82 -10.60
N ALA A 34 -5.52 17.89 -11.04
CA ALA A 34 -4.22 17.79 -11.69
C ALA A 34 -3.07 17.48 -10.71
N ARG A 35 -3.30 17.64 -9.40
CA ARG A 35 -2.28 17.53 -8.34
C ARG A 35 -2.67 16.59 -7.21
N TYR A 36 -3.93 16.19 -7.14
CA TYR A 36 -4.45 15.28 -6.12
C TYR A 36 -5.52 14.36 -6.73
N ASP A 37 -5.29 13.05 -6.71
CA ASP A 37 -6.12 12.01 -7.28
C ASP A 37 -7.37 11.69 -6.44
N GLY A 38 -7.46 12.26 -5.24
CA GLY A 38 -8.59 12.05 -4.32
C GLY A 38 -8.43 10.83 -3.41
N GLY A 39 -7.42 10.01 -3.63
CA GLY A 39 -7.16 8.75 -2.95
C GLY A 39 -6.54 8.92 -1.57
N ASP A 40 -6.71 7.89 -0.75
CA ASP A 40 -6.06 7.82 0.55
C ASP A 40 -4.53 7.70 0.41
N GLU A 41 -4.04 7.03 -0.65
CA GLU A 41 -2.60 6.86 -0.90
C GLU A 41 -1.87 8.20 -0.95
N GLU A 42 -2.33 9.09 -1.80
CA GLU A 42 -1.74 10.41 -1.94
C GLU A 42 -1.94 11.26 -0.68
N PHE A 43 -3.11 11.18 -0.02
CA PHE A 43 -3.33 11.88 1.25
C PHE A 43 -2.26 11.55 2.27
N TRP A 44 -2.02 10.26 2.50
CA TRP A 44 -1.03 9.82 3.48
C TRP A 44 0.39 10.21 3.04
N HIS A 45 0.68 10.24 1.73
CA HIS A 45 1.93 10.75 1.13
C HIS A 45 2.21 12.22 1.44
N HIS A 46 1.18 13.06 1.51
CA HIS A 46 1.32 14.45 1.91
C HIS A 46 1.34 14.64 3.44
N PHE A 47 0.57 13.82 4.17
CA PHE A 47 0.36 14.01 5.60
C PHE A 47 1.57 13.60 6.47
N TYR A 48 2.31 12.57 6.05
CA TYR A 48 3.43 12.01 6.81
C TYR A 48 4.75 12.08 6.00
N PRO A 49 5.46 13.21 5.93
CA PRO A 49 6.62 13.37 5.03
C PRO A 49 7.77 12.35 5.20
N THR A 50 7.74 11.55 6.28
CA THR A 50 8.64 10.42 6.49
C THR A 50 7.84 9.19 6.88
N TYR A 51 8.16 8.05 6.25
CA TYR A 51 7.58 6.75 6.53
C TYR A 51 8.69 5.76 6.87
N ASN A 52 8.37 4.79 7.72
CA ASN A 52 9.16 3.56 7.82
C ASN A 52 8.49 2.53 6.92
N GLU A 53 9.18 2.13 5.85
CA GLU A 53 8.66 1.12 4.93
C GLU A 53 8.57 -0.24 5.63
N LEU A 54 7.41 -0.88 5.52
CA LEU A 54 7.28 -2.28 5.93
C LEU A 54 8.00 -3.18 4.92
N PRO A 55 8.60 -4.30 5.36
CA PRO A 55 9.10 -5.30 4.43
C PRO A 55 7.98 -5.77 3.49
N ALA A 56 8.28 -5.98 2.21
CA ALA A 56 7.32 -6.41 1.21
C ALA A 56 6.54 -7.69 1.60
N ALA A 57 7.09 -8.52 2.48
CA ALA A 57 6.42 -9.70 3.05
C ALA A 57 5.10 -9.38 3.79
N TYR A 58 4.93 -8.16 4.31
CA TYR A 58 3.73 -7.75 5.04
C TYR A 58 2.63 -7.18 4.15
N HIS A 59 2.98 -6.71 2.94
CA HIS A 59 2.03 -6.09 2.02
C HIS A 59 2.51 -6.23 0.58
N ALA A 60 2.47 -7.46 0.06
CA ALA A 60 2.86 -7.73 -1.32
C ALA A 60 1.67 -7.56 -2.26
N HIS A 61 1.87 -6.94 -3.43
CA HIS A 61 0.88 -6.97 -4.52
C HIS A 61 1.35 -7.87 -5.66
N LEU A 62 0.40 -8.36 -6.45
CA LEU A 62 0.58 -9.39 -7.49
C LEU A 62 1.58 -9.05 -8.61
N MET A 63 2.00 -7.78 -8.72
CA MET A 63 2.95 -7.28 -9.71
C MET A 63 4.37 -7.06 -9.17
N LEU A 64 4.64 -7.34 -7.89
CA LEU A 64 5.99 -7.19 -7.35
C LEU A 64 6.95 -8.20 -7.97
N GLN A 65 8.14 -7.73 -8.36
CA GLN A 65 9.22 -8.60 -8.81
C GLN A 65 10.04 -9.03 -7.61
N MET A 66 9.77 -10.23 -7.11
CA MET A 66 10.43 -10.83 -5.96
C MET A 66 10.98 -12.21 -6.32
N ASN A 67 12.10 -12.61 -5.71
CA ASN A 67 12.58 -13.97 -5.85
C ASN A 67 11.67 -14.97 -5.12
N PHE A 68 11.83 -16.26 -5.42
CA PHE A 68 10.99 -17.32 -4.87
C PHE A 68 10.99 -17.36 -3.33
N SER A 69 12.17 -17.24 -2.71
CA SER A 69 12.31 -17.27 -1.25
C SER A 69 11.58 -16.11 -0.56
N ALA A 70 11.58 -14.92 -1.16
CA ALA A 70 10.87 -13.76 -0.65
C ALA A 70 9.34 -13.94 -0.77
N TRP A 71 8.87 -14.54 -1.87
CA TRP A 71 7.45 -14.87 -2.05
C TRP A 71 6.93 -15.84 -0.97
N LEU A 72 7.74 -16.81 -0.54
CA LEU A 72 7.37 -17.74 0.54
C LEU A 72 7.20 -17.06 1.91
N GLN A 73 7.77 -15.86 2.09
CA GLN A 73 7.65 -15.11 3.34
C GLN A 73 6.41 -14.21 3.38
N VAL A 74 5.74 -14.00 2.24
CA VAL A 74 4.56 -13.13 2.15
C VAL A 74 3.45 -13.66 3.06
N LYS A 75 2.94 -12.80 3.93
CA LYS A 75 1.85 -13.10 4.87
C LYS A 75 0.50 -12.59 4.40
N VAL A 76 0.49 -11.43 3.74
CA VAL A 76 -0.71 -10.77 3.24
C VAL A 76 -0.46 -10.37 1.80
N MET A 77 -1.42 -10.68 0.93
CA MET A 77 -1.41 -10.26 -0.46
C MET A 77 -2.50 -9.23 -0.70
N HIS A 78 -2.10 -8.06 -1.16
CA HIS A 78 -3.00 -7.00 -1.54
C HIS A 78 -3.41 -7.17 -3.00
N CYS A 79 -4.68 -7.51 -3.20
CA CYS A 79 -5.30 -7.60 -4.51
C CYS A 79 -5.77 -6.21 -4.98
N VAL A 80 -4.83 -5.40 -5.48
CA VAL A 80 -5.16 -4.07 -6.04
C VAL A 80 -6.01 -4.25 -7.30
N SER A 81 -7.26 -3.79 -7.28
CA SER A 81 -8.21 -3.96 -8.39
C SER A 81 -7.70 -3.41 -9.72
N ALA A 82 -6.98 -2.28 -9.71
CA ALA A 82 -6.36 -1.69 -10.90
C ALA A 82 -5.30 -2.60 -11.56
N LEU A 83 -4.82 -3.62 -10.85
CA LEU A 83 -3.83 -4.59 -11.32
C LEU A 83 -4.43 -5.96 -11.69
N ALA A 84 -5.73 -6.20 -11.43
CA ALA A 84 -6.35 -7.53 -11.53
C ALA A 84 -6.15 -8.23 -12.89
N ASN A 85 -6.03 -7.45 -13.98
CA ASN A 85 -5.90 -7.96 -15.34
C ASN A 85 -4.47 -7.86 -15.92
N ARG A 86 -3.47 -7.46 -15.12
CA ARG A 86 -2.10 -7.20 -15.61
C ARG A 86 -1.18 -8.43 -15.58
N GLY A 87 -1.71 -9.60 -15.23
CA GLY A 87 -0.91 -10.81 -15.02
C GLY A 87 -0.39 -10.91 -13.59
N TRP A 88 0.27 -12.03 -13.26
CA TRP A 88 0.70 -12.34 -11.90
C TRP A 88 2.18 -12.73 -11.93
N HIS A 89 3.01 -12.07 -11.11
CA HIS A 89 4.41 -12.48 -10.90
C HIS A 89 4.59 -13.47 -9.75
N VAL A 90 3.50 -13.84 -9.06
CA VAL A 90 3.50 -14.82 -7.99
C VAL A 90 3.71 -16.23 -8.57
N PRO A 91 4.75 -16.98 -8.15
CA PRO A 91 4.95 -18.36 -8.57
C PRO A 91 3.75 -19.25 -8.22
N GLN A 92 3.36 -20.16 -9.12
CA GLN A 92 2.18 -21.00 -8.95
C GLN A 92 2.20 -21.82 -7.66
N SER A 93 3.36 -22.37 -7.29
CA SER A 93 3.55 -23.11 -6.05
C SER A 93 3.32 -22.24 -4.81
N VAL A 94 3.65 -20.94 -4.86
CA VAL A 94 3.37 -20.02 -3.74
C VAL A 94 1.87 -19.79 -3.63
N LYS A 95 1.17 -19.54 -4.75
CA LYS A 95 -0.29 -19.31 -4.75
C LYS A 95 -1.08 -20.42 -4.05
N GLN A 96 -0.63 -21.68 -4.20
CA GLN A 96 -1.26 -22.85 -3.57
C GLN A 96 -1.18 -22.83 -2.03
N HIS A 97 -0.22 -22.11 -1.45
CA HIS A 97 -0.01 -22.04 -0.01
C HIS A 97 -0.55 -20.74 0.61
N MET A 98 -1.00 -19.80 -0.22
CA MET A 98 -1.55 -18.53 0.26
C MET A 98 -2.99 -18.71 0.70
N LYS A 99 -3.30 -18.24 1.91
CA LYS A 99 -4.68 -18.13 2.39
C LYS A 99 -5.23 -16.79 1.91
N TYR A 100 -6.29 -16.84 1.11
CA TYR A 100 -7.08 -15.68 0.76
C TYR A 100 -8.03 -15.41 1.94
N PHE A 101 -8.02 -14.18 2.44
CA PHE A 101 -8.94 -13.69 3.47
C PHE A 101 -9.87 -12.65 2.85
#